data_AF-A0A6P4D6K3-F1
#
_entry.id   AF-A0A6P4D6K3-F1
#
_cell.length_a   1.000
_cell.length_b   1.000
_cell.length_c   1.000
_cell.angle_alpha   90.00
_cell.angle_beta   90.00
_cell.angle_gamma   90.00
#
_symmetry.space_group_name_H-M   'P 1'
#
loop_
_entity.id
_entity.type
_entity.pdbx_description
1 polymer ?
#
loop_
_entity_poly.entity_id
_entity_poly.type
_entity_poly.pdbx_seq_one_letter_code
_entity_poly.pdbx_strand_id
1 'polypeptide(L)'
;MSIQRVEVGERGLVASKNIRKGEKLLFVPPALVITEDSEWTCPEAAAILKKNSVPDWPLLATYLISEASFMKSSRWSNYISALPRQPYSLLYWSQAELDRYLEASQIRERAVDRINNVIGTYNDLRLRIFSKHPDLFPEELFNIESFKWSFGILFSRLVRLPSMDGRVALVPWADMLNHSCDVDTFLDYDNLSKGIVFTTDRPYQPGEQVFISYGKKSNGELLLSYGFVPREGANPCDSVELSVSLKKSDKSYKEKLELLKKYGLSGSQCFPIQITGWPLELMAYAYLAVSPSSMRAQFEEMAAAASNKTTIKKDSRYPEIEEQALQFILDSCESSISKYNNFLQASGSLDLDVTSPKQLNRRLFLKQLAVDLCTSERRILFRTQYILRRRLRDMRAGELRALKIFDGLRNLFQ
;
A
#
# COMPACT_ATOMS: atom_id res chain seq x y z
N MET A 1 0.08 -8.00 -29.62
CA MET A 1 0.47 -6.86 -28.77
C MET A 1 1.95 -6.58 -28.98
N SER A 2 2.38 -5.34 -28.78
CA SER A 2 3.78 -4.91 -28.89
C SER A 2 4.15 -4.00 -27.72
N ILE A 3 5.41 -4.03 -27.28
CA ILE A 3 5.93 -3.06 -26.31
C ILE A 3 6.08 -1.71 -27.02
N GLN A 4 5.47 -0.66 -26.48
CA GLN A 4 5.61 0.71 -27.00
C GLN A 4 5.89 1.68 -25.86
N ARG A 5 6.41 2.88 -26.21
CA ARG A 5 6.42 4.01 -25.27
C ARG A 5 5.00 4.51 -25.08
N VAL A 6 4.62 4.75 -23.83
CA VAL A 6 3.25 5.10 -23.43
C VAL A 6 3.27 6.16 -22.34
N GLU A 7 2.17 6.88 -22.17
CA GLU A 7 2.02 7.91 -21.13
C GLU A 7 2.07 7.31 -19.71
N VAL A 8 1.34 6.21 -19.48
CA VAL A 8 1.32 5.50 -18.20
C VAL A 8 2.41 4.42 -18.19
N GLY A 9 3.40 4.54 -17.30
CA GLY A 9 4.42 3.52 -17.05
C GLY A 9 5.67 3.57 -17.95
N GLU A 10 5.84 4.62 -18.76
CA GLU A 10 6.89 4.84 -19.78
C GLU A 10 6.91 3.84 -20.94
N ARG A 11 6.77 2.54 -20.63
CA ARG A 11 6.62 1.42 -21.57
C ARG A 11 5.43 0.58 -21.15
N GLY A 12 4.71 0.05 -22.14
CA GLY A 12 3.54 -0.79 -21.89
C GLY A 12 3.22 -1.69 -23.09
N LEU A 13 2.34 -2.65 -22.87
CA LEU A 13 1.83 -3.53 -23.93
C LEU A 13 0.65 -2.88 -24.63
N VAL A 14 0.76 -2.71 -25.94
CA VAL A 14 -0.26 -2.07 -26.78
C VAL A 14 -0.89 -3.11 -27.72
N ALA A 15 -2.22 -3.08 -27.83
CA ALA A 15 -2.98 -3.93 -28.73
C ALA A 15 -2.62 -3.63 -30.19
N SER A 16 -2.25 -4.66 -30.94
CA SER A 16 -1.90 -4.55 -32.37
C SER A 16 -3.07 -4.91 -33.29
N LYS A 17 -4.15 -5.44 -32.72
CA LYS A 17 -5.39 -5.87 -33.37
C LYS A 17 -6.51 -5.75 -32.34
N ASN A 18 -7.77 -5.88 -32.77
CA ASN A 18 -8.89 -6.00 -31.86
C ASN A 18 -8.72 -7.24 -30.95
N ILE A 19 -8.96 -7.06 -29.66
CA ILE A 19 -8.91 -8.09 -28.62
C ILE A 19 -10.30 -8.16 -27.98
N ARG A 20 -10.80 -9.37 -27.77
CA ARG A 20 -12.11 -9.58 -27.14
C ARG A 20 -12.00 -9.66 -25.63
N LYS A 21 -13.10 -9.39 -24.93
CA LYS A 21 -13.24 -9.72 -23.51
C LYS A 21 -13.15 -11.23 -23.31
N GLY A 22 -12.47 -11.68 -22.26
CA GLY A 22 -12.26 -13.09 -21.93
C GLY A 22 -11.19 -13.78 -22.79
N GLU A 23 -10.50 -13.03 -23.65
CA GLU A 23 -9.42 -13.57 -24.45
C GLU A 23 -8.19 -13.79 -23.55
N LYS A 24 -7.63 -15.00 -23.59
CA LYS A 24 -6.36 -15.32 -22.93
C LYS A 24 -5.24 -14.68 -23.74
N LEU A 25 -4.70 -13.61 -23.19
CA LEU A 25 -3.55 -12.92 -23.70
C LEU A 25 -2.32 -13.32 -22.89
N LEU A 26 -1.23 -13.59 -23.59
CA LEU A 26 0.05 -13.96 -22.98
C LEU A 26 -0.01 -15.33 -22.28
N PHE A 27 0.99 -16.13 -22.58
CA PHE A 27 1.26 -17.37 -21.90
C PHE A 27 2.74 -17.35 -21.54
N VAL A 28 3.04 -17.42 -20.25
CA VAL A 28 4.40 -17.52 -19.74
C VAL A 28 4.57 -18.91 -19.15
N PRO A 29 5.38 -19.78 -19.77
CA PRO A 29 5.61 -21.11 -19.25
C PRO A 29 6.34 -21.03 -17.90
N PRO A 30 6.17 -22.01 -17.00
CA PRO A 30 6.82 -22.00 -15.68
C PRO A 30 8.34 -21.83 -15.74
N ALA A 31 8.99 -22.36 -16.79
CA ALA A 31 10.43 -22.21 -17.01
C ALA A 31 10.90 -20.76 -17.27
N LEU A 32 9.98 -19.83 -17.52
CA LEU A 32 10.23 -18.40 -17.73
C LEU A 32 9.69 -17.53 -16.58
N VAL A 33 9.41 -18.14 -15.42
CA VAL A 33 8.98 -17.46 -14.20
C VAL A 33 10.11 -17.52 -13.18
N ILE A 34 10.33 -16.44 -12.44
CA ILE A 34 11.31 -16.39 -11.35
C ILE A 34 10.56 -16.51 -10.02
N THR A 35 10.89 -17.54 -9.24
CA THR A 35 10.34 -17.87 -7.93
C THR A 35 11.45 -18.30 -6.97
N GLU A 36 11.12 -18.56 -5.71
CA GLU A 36 12.00 -19.12 -4.69
C GLU A 36 12.64 -20.48 -5.10
N ASP A 37 11.97 -21.18 -6.02
CA ASP A 37 12.37 -22.49 -6.54
C ASP A 37 13.25 -22.40 -7.79
N SER A 38 13.47 -21.20 -8.34
CA SER A 38 14.28 -21.02 -9.55
C SER A 38 15.73 -21.48 -9.37
N GLU A 39 16.30 -22.07 -10.42
CA GLU A 39 17.71 -22.42 -10.47
C GLU A 39 18.57 -21.16 -10.59
N TRP A 40 19.68 -21.15 -9.84
CA TRP A 40 20.66 -20.08 -9.83
C TRP A 40 21.81 -20.43 -10.78
N THR A 41 22.34 -19.42 -11.47
CA THR A 41 23.59 -19.55 -12.23
C THR A 41 24.75 -19.97 -11.33
N CYS A 42 24.72 -19.59 -10.05
CA CYS A 42 25.61 -20.10 -9.00
C CYS A 42 24.84 -20.97 -7.99
N PRO A 43 24.81 -22.31 -8.16
CA PRO A 43 24.09 -23.22 -7.25
C PRO A 43 24.62 -23.21 -5.81
N GLU A 44 25.92 -22.95 -5.62
CA GLU A 44 26.59 -22.90 -4.31
C GLU A 44 26.06 -21.73 -3.47
N ALA A 45 25.91 -20.55 -4.06
CA ALA A 45 25.29 -19.40 -3.40
C ALA A 45 23.86 -19.70 -2.97
N ALA A 46 23.07 -20.35 -3.84
CA ALA A 46 21.70 -20.75 -3.53
C ALA A 46 21.64 -21.74 -2.35
N ALA A 47 22.53 -22.74 -2.34
CA ALA A 47 22.59 -23.74 -1.29
C ALA A 47 22.91 -23.12 0.08
N ILE A 48 23.82 -22.13 0.13
CA ILE A 48 24.14 -21.42 1.37
C ILE A 48 22.94 -20.63 1.89
N LEU A 49 22.22 -19.91 1.04
CA LEU A 49 21.05 -19.13 1.45
C LEU A 49 19.93 -20.05 1.96
N LYS A 50 19.66 -21.16 1.24
CA LYS A 50 18.66 -22.17 1.66
C LYS A 50 19.05 -22.84 2.98
N LYS A 51 20.32 -23.23 3.16
CA LYS A 51 20.83 -23.79 4.42
C LYS A 51 20.65 -22.85 5.61
N ASN A 52 20.76 -21.54 5.38
CA ASN A 52 20.56 -20.52 6.39
C ASN A 52 19.09 -20.07 6.54
N SER A 53 18.14 -20.77 5.90
CA SER A 53 16.70 -20.49 5.99
C SER A 53 16.35 -19.03 5.68
N VAL A 54 17.01 -18.46 4.66
CA VAL A 54 16.72 -17.08 4.23
C VAL A 54 15.28 -17.00 3.72
N PRO A 55 14.46 -16.05 4.19
CA PRO A 55 13.07 -15.89 3.73
C PRO A 55 12.98 -15.57 2.23
N ASP A 56 11.83 -15.85 1.61
CA ASP A 56 11.63 -15.77 0.15
C ASP A 56 11.98 -14.41 -0.45
N TRP A 57 11.56 -13.31 0.17
CA TRP A 57 11.82 -11.96 -0.34
C TRP A 57 13.32 -11.62 -0.36
N PRO A 58 14.07 -11.73 0.75
CA PRO A 58 15.53 -11.58 0.72
C PRO A 58 16.24 -12.59 -0.17
N LEU A 59 15.73 -13.83 -0.30
CA LEU A 59 16.28 -14.84 -1.20
C LEU A 59 16.15 -14.41 -2.67
N LEU A 60 14.95 -14.03 -3.11
CA LEU A 60 14.68 -13.49 -4.44
C LEU A 60 15.44 -12.19 -4.70
N ALA A 61 15.60 -11.36 -3.68
CA ALA A 61 16.36 -10.12 -3.82
C ALA A 61 17.83 -10.44 -4.11
N THR A 62 18.40 -11.40 -3.38
CA THR A 62 19.78 -11.87 -3.59
C THR A 62 19.93 -12.60 -4.92
N TYR A 63 18.92 -13.36 -5.35
CA TYR A 63 18.87 -14.01 -6.66
C TYR A 63 19.03 -13.00 -7.80
N LEU A 64 18.23 -11.93 -7.79
CA LEU A 64 18.28 -10.91 -8.84
C LEU A 64 19.65 -10.22 -8.91
N ILE A 65 20.30 -9.96 -7.76
CA ILE A 65 21.65 -9.38 -7.73
C ILE A 65 22.65 -10.36 -8.33
N SER A 66 22.56 -11.64 -7.96
CA SER A 66 23.42 -12.70 -8.49
C SER A 66 23.26 -12.85 -10.00
N GLU A 67 22.03 -12.99 -10.49
CA GLU A 67 21.76 -13.11 -11.93
C GLU A 67 22.18 -11.85 -12.71
N ALA A 68 22.04 -10.66 -12.11
CA ALA A 68 22.51 -9.42 -12.72
C ALA A 68 24.05 -9.36 -12.84
N SER A 69 24.78 -9.91 -11.87
CA SER A 69 26.25 -9.89 -11.88
C SER A 69 26.87 -10.77 -12.96
N PHE A 70 26.17 -11.82 -13.38
CA PHE A 70 26.58 -12.68 -14.50
C PHE A 70 26.42 -12.02 -15.88
N MET A 71 25.79 -10.84 -15.97
CA MET A 71 25.61 -10.09 -17.21
C MET A 71 25.08 -11.01 -18.34
N LYS A 72 25.81 -11.13 -19.46
CA LYS A 72 25.41 -11.94 -20.62
C LYS A 72 25.38 -13.45 -20.35
N SER A 73 26.03 -13.92 -19.29
CA SER A 73 26.04 -15.34 -18.92
C SER A 73 24.78 -15.76 -18.16
N SER A 74 24.02 -14.81 -17.60
CA SER A 74 22.70 -15.12 -17.04
C SER A 74 21.68 -15.37 -18.14
N ARG A 75 20.87 -16.42 -17.96
CA ARG A 75 19.69 -16.68 -18.82
C ARG A 75 18.67 -15.54 -18.77
N TRP A 76 18.71 -14.71 -17.72
CA TRP A 76 17.81 -13.56 -17.53
C TRP A 76 18.42 -12.24 -18.01
N SER A 77 19.60 -12.26 -18.63
CA SER A 77 20.34 -11.07 -19.08
C SER A 77 19.46 -10.05 -19.83
N ASN A 78 18.64 -10.51 -20.77
CA ASN A 78 17.71 -9.66 -21.53
C ASN A 78 16.61 -9.05 -20.66
N TYR A 79 16.03 -9.83 -19.74
CA TYR A 79 15.01 -9.37 -18.82
C TYR A 79 15.57 -8.34 -17.84
N ILE A 80 16.69 -8.67 -17.19
CA ILE A 80 17.37 -7.79 -16.22
C ILE A 80 17.79 -6.48 -16.88
N SER A 81 18.32 -6.54 -18.10
CA SER A 81 18.69 -5.33 -18.87
C SER A 81 17.48 -4.45 -19.21
N ALA A 82 16.28 -5.00 -19.27
CA ALA A 82 15.05 -4.26 -19.51
C ALA A 82 14.44 -3.66 -18.24
N LEU A 83 14.85 -4.08 -17.04
CA LEU A 83 14.36 -3.55 -15.77
C LEU A 83 14.79 -2.09 -15.55
N PRO A 84 13.99 -1.29 -14.82
CA PRO A 84 14.38 0.06 -14.46
C PRO A 84 15.61 0.03 -13.54
N ARG A 85 16.57 0.93 -13.80
CA ARG A 85 17.76 1.10 -12.95
C ARG A 85 17.44 1.78 -11.62
N GLN A 86 16.46 2.67 -11.61
CA GLN A 86 15.99 3.37 -10.41
C GLN A 86 14.46 3.46 -10.46
N PRO A 87 13.74 2.52 -9.81
CA PRO A 87 12.30 2.63 -9.61
C PRO A 87 11.92 3.91 -8.86
N TYR A 88 10.75 4.47 -9.14
CA TYR A 88 10.27 5.73 -8.53
C TYR A 88 9.55 5.55 -7.18
N SER A 89 9.54 4.33 -6.63
CA SER A 89 8.89 4.03 -5.33
C SER A 89 9.50 4.83 -4.18
N LEU A 90 8.76 4.92 -3.06
CA LEU A 90 9.24 5.64 -1.87
C LEU A 90 10.51 5.04 -1.24
N LEU A 91 10.90 3.82 -1.59
CA LEU A 91 12.18 3.21 -1.17
C LEU A 91 13.42 4.04 -1.59
N TYR A 92 13.29 4.85 -2.64
CA TYR A 92 14.36 5.69 -3.19
C TYR A 92 14.24 7.16 -2.79
N TRP A 93 13.32 7.49 -1.88
CA TRP A 93 13.22 8.83 -1.32
C TRP A 93 14.12 8.88 -0.09
N SER A 94 14.91 9.94 0.01
CA SER A 94 15.71 10.24 1.21
C SER A 94 14.79 10.64 2.36
N GLN A 95 15.30 10.53 3.60
CA GLN A 95 14.56 10.98 4.78
C GLN A 95 14.13 12.45 4.64
N ALA A 96 15.01 13.33 4.14
CA ALA A 96 14.70 14.73 3.90
C ALA A 96 13.61 14.94 2.82
N GLU A 97 13.58 14.11 1.77
CA GLU A 97 12.50 14.15 0.77
C GLU A 97 11.17 13.69 1.38
N LEU A 98 11.16 12.62 2.18
CA LEU A 98 9.96 12.15 2.88
C LEU A 98 9.44 13.20 3.86
N ASP A 99 10.32 13.77 4.69
CA ASP A 99 9.97 14.78 5.69
C ASP A 99 9.45 16.06 5.06
N ARG A 100 10.02 16.45 3.90
CA ARG A 100 9.60 17.66 3.20
C ARG A 100 8.30 17.47 2.44
N TYR A 101 8.14 16.37 1.71
CA TYR A 101 7.06 16.23 0.74
C TYR A 101 5.87 15.43 1.28
N LEU A 102 6.06 14.58 2.28
CA LEU A 102 4.99 13.72 2.81
C LEU A 102 4.70 13.99 4.29
N GLU A 103 5.06 15.18 4.81
CA GLU A 103 4.84 15.56 6.22
C GLU A 103 3.38 15.40 6.67
N ALA A 104 2.43 15.72 5.79
CA ALA A 104 1.01 15.63 6.10
C ALA A 104 0.46 14.19 5.99
N SER A 105 1.07 13.35 5.15
CA SER A 105 0.54 12.03 4.82
C SER A 105 1.12 10.93 5.71
N GLN A 106 0.27 10.06 6.22
CA GLN A 106 0.69 8.94 7.06
C GLN A 106 1.42 7.84 6.29
N ILE A 107 1.38 7.86 4.94
CA ILE A 107 2.20 6.94 4.14
C ILE A 107 3.71 7.14 4.40
N ARG A 108 4.10 8.33 4.89
CA ARG A 108 5.48 8.66 5.27
C ARG A 108 6.05 7.66 6.28
N GLU A 109 5.32 7.36 7.34
CA GLU A 109 5.77 6.41 8.38
C GLU A 109 5.95 5.00 7.79
N ARG A 110 5.00 4.54 6.96
CA ARG A 110 5.12 3.25 6.24
C ARG A 110 6.32 3.22 5.28
N ALA A 111 6.68 4.34 4.67
CA ALA A 111 7.86 4.45 3.83
C ALA A 111 9.16 4.37 4.64
N VAL A 112 9.23 5.08 5.76
CA VAL A 112 10.37 5.02 6.70
C VAL A 112 10.57 3.60 7.21
N ASP A 113 9.49 2.95 7.68
CA ASP A 113 9.54 1.57 8.14
C ASP A 113 10.02 0.61 7.04
N ARG A 114 9.55 0.78 5.80
CA ARG A 114 9.99 -0.04 4.67
C ARG A 114 11.48 0.13 4.39
N ILE A 115 11.97 1.36 4.37
CA ILE A 115 13.40 1.65 4.17
C ILE A 115 14.24 1.00 5.27
N ASN A 116 13.84 1.17 6.54
CA ASN A 116 14.52 0.59 7.69
C ASN A 116 14.52 -0.95 7.64
N ASN A 117 13.39 -1.56 7.26
CA ASN A 117 13.27 -3.02 7.14
C ASN A 117 14.18 -3.58 6.03
N VAL A 118 14.27 -2.92 4.87
CA VAL A 118 15.18 -3.34 3.79
C VAL A 118 16.64 -3.20 4.22
N ILE A 119 17.01 -2.08 4.86
CA ILE A 119 18.38 -1.87 5.38
C ILE A 119 18.72 -2.89 6.47
N GLY A 120 17.81 -3.12 7.41
CA GLY A 120 17.98 -4.09 8.49
C GLY A 120 18.17 -5.51 7.95
N THR A 121 17.36 -5.90 6.96
CA THR A 121 17.46 -7.19 6.26
C THR A 121 18.82 -7.33 5.57
N TYR A 122 19.29 -6.29 4.88
CA TYR A 122 20.61 -6.30 4.26
C TYR A 122 21.72 -6.48 5.29
N ASN A 123 21.70 -5.69 6.37
CA ASN A 123 22.72 -5.74 7.41
C ASN A 123 22.79 -7.12 8.07
N ASP A 124 21.63 -7.73 8.32
CA ASP A 124 21.52 -9.07 8.87
C ASP A 124 22.10 -10.14 7.91
N LEU A 125 21.75 -10.12 6.62
CA LEU A 125 22.34 -11.03 5.63
C LEU A 125 23.84 -10.82 5.44
N ARG A 126 24.30 -9.55 5.43
CA ARG A 126 25.72 -9.21 5.33
C ARG A 126 26.51 -9.83 6.47
N LEU A 127 26.06 -9.61 7.71
CA LEU A 127 26.71 -10.12 8.92
C LEU A 127 26.70 -11.66 8.98
N ARG A 128 25.54 -12.27 8.71
CA ARG A 128 25.36 -13.72 8.92
C ARG A 128 25.91 -14.57 7.78
N ILE A 129 25.88 -14.06 6.54
CA ILE A 129 26.11 -14.84 5.32
C ILE A 129 27.16 -14.17 4.42
N PHE A 130 26.89 -12.97 3.87
CA PHE A 130 27.71 -12.43 2.76
C PHE A 130 29.18 -12.25 3.17
N SER A 131 29.46 -11.67 4.33
CA SER A 131 30.83 -11.47 4.81
C SER A 131 31.57 -12.77 5.14
N LYS A 132 30.86 -13.89 5.34
CA LYS A 132 31.49 -15.21 5.58
C LYS A 132 31.78 -15.98 4.29
N HIS A 133 31.22 -15.54 3.17
CA HIS A 133 31.35 -16.16 1.86
C HIS A 133 31.63 -15.08 0.79
N PRO A 134 32.70 -14.27 0.94
CA PRO A 134 32.98 -13.14 0.04
C PRO A 134 33.23 -13.58 -1.41
N ASP A 135 33.68 -14.81 -1.62
CA ASP A 135 33.91 -15.39 -2.95
C ASP A 135 32.59 -15.56 -3.72
N LEU A 136 31.49 -15.82 -3.00
CA LEU A 136 30.16 -16.02 -3.56
C LEU A 136 29.30 -14.75 -3.51
N PHE A 137 29.53 -13.91 -2.50
CA PHE A 137 28.80 -12.66 -2.28
C PHE A 137 29.76 -11.47 -2.12
N PRO A 138 30.51 -11.09 -3.18
CA PRO A 138 31.46 -9.99 -3.11
C PRO A 138 30.76 -8.66 -2.79
N GLU A 139 31.31 -7.91 -1.84
CA GLU A 139 30.71 -6.67 -1.32
C GLU A 139 30.48 -5.61 -2.41
N GLU A 140 31.35 -5.57 -3.43
CA GLU A 140 31.24 -4.69 -4.60
C GLU A 140 29.90 -4.86 -5.34
N LEU A 141 29.35 -6.08 -5.33
CA LEU A 141 28.11 -6.46 -6.02
C LEU A 141 26.93 -6.56 -5.04
N PHE A 142 27.14 -7.21 -3.89
CA PHE A 142 26.14 -7.43 -2.84
C PHE A 142 26.21 -6.32 -1.78
N ASN A 143 26.08 -5.07 -2.24
CA ASN A 143 26.00 -3.87 -1.41
C ASN A 143 24.54 -3.42 -1.19
N ILE A 144 24.36 -2.42 -0.31
CA ILE A 144 23.04 -1.86 0.00
C ILE A 144 22.32 -1.25 -1.22
N GLU A 145 23.05 -0.67 -2.19
CA GLU A 145 22.43 -0.07 -3.37
C GLU A 145 21.86 -1.14 -4.30
N SER A 146 22.61 -2.22 -4.57
CA SER A 146 22.11 -3.39 -5.31
C SER A 146 20.94 -4.06 -4.59
N PHE A 147 20.99 -4.11 -3.25
CA PHE A 147 19.91 -4.69 -2.44
C PHE A 147 18.64 -3.85 -2.47
N LYS A 148 18.76 -2.53 -2.36
CA LYS A 148 17.64 -1.59 -2.54
C LYS A 148 17.09 -1.64 -3.96
N TRP A 149 17.94 -1.70 -4.98
CA TRP A 149 17.54 -1.91 -6.37
C TRP A 149 16.65 -3.16 -6.50
N SER A 150 17.16 -4.29 -6.01
CA SER A 150 16.47 -5.57 -6.10
C SER A 150 15.12 -5.56 -5.37
N PHE A 151 15.06 -5.07 -4.12
CA PHE A 151 13.79 -4.90 -3.41
C PHE A 151 12.82 -3.96 -4.12
N GLY A 152 13.31 -2.87 -4.73
CA GLY A 152 12.46 -1.98 -5.52
C GLY A 152 11.84 -2.66 -6.74
N ILE A 153 12.59 -3.56 -7.41
CA ILE A 153 12.05 -4.43 -8.45
C ILE A 153 10.98 -5.36 -7.86
N LEU A 154 11.28 -6.05 -6.77
CA LEU A 154 10.32 -6.98 -6.15
C LEU A 154 9.03 -6.30 -5.72
N PHE A 155 9.09 -5.13 -5.05
CA PHE A 155 7.90 -4.40 -4.61
C PHE A 155 7.02 -3.94 -5.78
N SER A 156 7.61 -3.64 -6.93
CA SER A 156 6.90 -3.09 -8.09
C SER A 156 6.48 -4.14 -9.12
N ARG A 157 7.08 -5.35 -9.11
CA ARG A 157 6.90 -6.35 -10.19
C ARG A 157 6.55 -7.76 -9.72
N LEU A 158 6.65 -8.07 -8.43
CA LEU A 158 6.16 -9.37 -7.94
C LEU A 158 4.64 -9.45 -8.10
N VAL A 159 4.20 -10.52 -8.73
CA VAL A 159 2.79 -10.88 -8.86
C VAL A 159 2.49 -11.96 -7.85
N ARG A 160 1.38 -11.80 -7.10
CA ARG A 160 0.80 -12.88 -6.30
C ARG A 160 -0.10 -13.73 -7.19
N LEU A 161 0.05 -15.05 -7.11
CA LEU A 161 -0.65 -16.03 -7.94
C LEU A 161 -1.70 -16.79 -7.09
N PRO A 162 -2.98 -16.37 -7.08
CA PRO A 162 -4.03 -17.03 -6.29
C PRO A 162 -4.15 -18.52 -6.57
N SER A 163 -4.02 -18.94 -7.83
CA SER A 163 -4.14 -20.35 -8.22
C SER A 163 -2.95 -21.22 -7.80
N MET A 164 -1.92 -20.62 -7.20
CA MET A 164 -0.75 -21.29 -6.61
C MET A 164 -0.60 -20.96 -5.12
N ASP A 165 -1.69 -21.06 -4.37
CA ASP A 165 -1.72 -20.80 -2.92
C ASP A 165 -1.20 -19.40 -2.51
N GLY A 166 -1.29 -18.42 -3.42
CA GLY A 166 -0.82 -17.07 -3.18
C GLY A 166 0.71 -16.92 -3.19
N ARG A 167 1.44 -17.87 -3.78
CA ARG A 167 2.87 -17.73 -4.08
C ARG A 167 3.14 -16.46 -4.89
N VAL A 168 4.35 -15.94 -4.78
CA VAL A 168 4.78 -14.73 -5.48
C VAL A 168 5.81 -15.06 -6.55
N ALA A 169 5.77 -14.35 -7.66
CA ALA A 169 6.66 -14.59 -8.78
C ALA A 169 6.98 -13.31 -9.54
N LEU A 170 8.18 -13.20 -10.11
CA LEU A 170 8.40 -12.28 -11.22
C LEU A 170 8.04 -13.03 -12.49
N VAL A 171 7.28 -12.36 -13.35
CA VAL A 171 6.81 -12.92 -14.61
C VAL A 171 7.38 -12.06 -15.74
N PRO A 172 8.65 -12.29 -16.13
CA PRO A 172 9.31 -11.57 -17.21
C PRO A 172 8.41 -11.34 -18.42
N TRP A 173 8.47 -10.13 -18.97
CA TRP A 173 7.67 -9.65 -20.11
C TRP A 173 6.19 -9.40 -19.80
N ALA A 174 5.54 -10.25 -19.01
CA ALA A 174 4.17 -9.99 -18.56
C ALA A 174 4.11 -8.85 -17.52
N ASP A 175 5.19 -8.66 -16.75
CA ASP A 175 5.38 -7.55 -15.81
C ASP A 175 5.58 -6.17 -16.48
N MET A 176 5.46 -6.09 -17.81
CA MET A 176 5.35 -4.84 -18.57
C MET A 176 3.90 -4.31 -18.67
N LEU A 177 2.92 -5.08 -18.18
CA LEU A 177 1.53 -4.62 -18.08
C LEU A 177 1.44 -3.55 -16.98
N ASN A 178 0.92 -2.37 -17.34
CA ASN A 178 0.73 -1.27 -16.41
C ASN A 178 -0.59 -1.37 -15.65
N HIS A 179 -0.69 -0.60 -14.57
CA HIS A 179 -1.90 -0.51 -13.78
C HIS A 179 -2.98 0.35 -14.44
N SER A 180 -4.23 -0.06 -14.33
CA SER A 180 -5.39 0.83 -14.39
C SER A 180 -6.37 0.53 -13.25
N CYS A 181 -7.02 1.57 -12.73
CA CYS A 181 -8.09 1.45 -11.74
C CYS A 181 -9.43 0.98 -12.34
N ASP A 182 -9.53 0.93 -13.67
CA ASP A 182 -10.75 0.58 -14.42
C ASP A 182 -10.83 -0.92 -14.77
N VAL A 183 -9.86 -1.70 -14.32
CA VAL A 183 -9.74 -3.14 -14.62
C VAL A 183 -9.57 -3.94 -13.35
N ASP A 184 -10.12 -5.16 -13.35
CA ASP A 184 -10.02 -6.12 -12.26
C ASP A 184 -9.16 -7.34 -12.64
N THR A 185 -8.72 -7.42 -13.90
CA THR A 185 -7.89 -8.52 -14.39
C THR A 185 -6.47 -8.50 -13.82
N PHE A 186 -5.87 -9.68 -13.61
CA PHE A 186 -4.51 -9.89 -13.14
C PHE A 186 -3.86 -11.10 -13.85
N LEU A 187 -2.56 -11.29 -13.62
CA LEU A 187 -1.83 -12.47 -14.06
C LEU A 187 -2.03 -13.61 -13.05
N ASP A 188 -2.40 -14.80 -13.50
CA ASP A 188 -2.52 -15.98 -12.64
C ASP A 188 -2.13 -17.27 -13.36
N TYR A 189 -1.90 -18.33 -12.59
CA TYR A 189 -1.62 -19.66 -13.12
C TYR A 189 -2.89 -20.33 -13.67
N ASP A 190 -2.86 -20.75 -14.93
CA ASP A 190 -3.93 -21.54 -15.54
C ASP A 190 -3.57 -23.03 -15.53
N ASN A 191 -4.37 -23.81 -14.81
CA ASN A 191 -4.19 -25.27 -14.68
C ASN A 191 -4.30 -26.01 -16.01
N LEU A 192 -5.08 -25.48 -16.96
CA LEU A 192 -5.25 -26.11 -18.27
C LEU A 192 -4.01 -25.93 -19.14
N SER A 193 -3.51 -24.69 -19.29
CA SER A 193 -2.30 -24.42 -20.07
C SER A 193 -1.00 -24.71 -19.32
N LYS A 194 -1.05 -24.95 -18.01
CA LYS A 194 0.11 -25.18 -17.12
C LYS A 194 1.14 -24.04 -17.19
N GLY A 195 0.69 -22.81 -17.04
CA GLY A 195 1.55 -21.62 -17.05
C GLY A 195 0.81 -20.37 -16.62
N ILE A 196 1.52 -19.25 -16.52
CA ILE A 196 0.94 -17.97 -16.15
C ILE A 196 0.26 -17.36 -17.37
N VAL A 197 -0.99 -16.95 -17.21
CA VAL A 197 -1.77 -16.32 -18.26
C VAL A 197 -2.35 -14.99 -17.78
N PHE A 198 -2.66 -14.13 -18.73
CA PHE A 198 -3.47 -12.95 -18.51
C PHE A 198 -4.77 -13.09 -19.30
N THR A 199 -5.91 -12.80 -18.68
CA THR A 199 -7.22 -12.95 -19.34
C THR A 199 -7.95 -11.62 -19.30
N THR A 200 -8.29 -11.05 -20.44
CA THR A 200 -8.92 -9.72 -20.48
C THR A 200 -10.30 -9.69 -19.83
N ASP A 201 -10.58 -8.62 -19.09
CA ASP A 201 -11.91 -8.33 -18.52
C ASP A 201 -12.76 -7.43 -19.43
N ARG A 202 -12.15 -6.85 -20.47
CA ARG A 202 -12.75 -5.92 -21.43
C ARG A 202 -12.14 -6.07 -22.84
N PRO A 203 -12.83 -5.59 -23.90
CA PRO A 203 -12.24 -5.54 -25.23
C PRO A 203 -11.18 -4.42 -25.35
N TYR A 204 -10.24 -4.57 -26.29
CA TYR A 204 -9.25 -3.54 -26.64
C TYR A 204 -9.17 -3.34 -28.16
N GLN A 205 -9.08 -2.09 -28.60
CA GLN A 205 -8.87 -1.70 -30.00
C GLN A 205 -7.38 -1.58 -30.34
N PRO A 206 -6.98 -1.71 -31.62
CA PRO A 206 -5.60 -1.45 -32.04
C PRO A 206 -5.13 -0.06 -31.58
N GLY A 207 -3.94 0.02 -31.00
CA GLY A 207 -3.38 1.25 -30.44
C GLY A 207 -3.71 1.48 -28.96
N GLU A 208 -4.67 0.76 -28.37
CA GLU A 208 -4.95 0.87 -26.94
C GLU A 208 -3.93 0.11 -26.10
N GLN A 209 -3.51 0.74 -25.01
CA GLN A 209 -2.70 0.06 -23.99
C GLN A 209 -3.55 -0.95 -23.23
N VAL A 210 -2.96 -2.11 -22.98
CA VAL A 210 -3.54 -3.21 -22.23
C VAL A 210 -3.06 -3.15 -20.79
N PHE A 211 -3.99 -3.16 -19.85
CA PHE A 211 -3.75 -2.91 -18.44
C PHE A 211 -4.12 -4.11 -17.57
N ILE A 212 -3.56 -4.15 -16.36
CA ILE A 212 -3.95 -5.05 -15.27
C ILE A 212 -4.26 -4.25 -13.99
N SER A 213 -4.91 -4.90 -13.04
CA SER A 213 -5.00 -4.44 -11.67
C SER A 213 -3.74 -4.84 -10.91
N TYR A 214 -3.11 -3.89 -10.23
CA TYR A 214 -2.06 -4.20 -9.24
C TYR A 214 -2.66 -4.57 -7.88
N GLY A 215 -3.99 -4.70 -7.81
CA GLY A 215 -4.76 -4.99 -6.62
C GLY A 215 -5.46 -3.75 -6.04
N LYS A 216 -6.37 -4.01 -5.10
CA LYS A 216 -7.14 -2.98 -4.39
C LYS A 216 -6.25 -2.27 -3.37
N LYS A 217 -5.59 -1.20 -3.82
CA LYS A 217 -4.60 -0.42 -3.06
C LYS A 217 -5.00 1.04 -2.99
N SER A 218 -4.63 1.71 -1.89
CA SER A 218 -4.77 3.16 -1.81
C SER A 218 -3.76 3.87 -2.72
N ASN A 219 -3.98 5.15 -3.01
CA ASN A 219 -3.01 5.95 -3.76
C ASN A 219 -1.66 6.04 -3.03
N GLY A 220 -1.67 6.11 -1.69
CA GLY A 220 -0.46 6.05 -0.89
C GLY A 220 0.29 4.72 -1.07
N GLU A 221 -0.43 3.60 -1.11
CA GLU A 221 0.16 2.28 -1.35
C GLU A 221 0.72 2.12 -2.76
N LEU A 222 0.04 2.70 -3.76
CA LEU A 222 0.52 2.74 -5.13
C LEU A 222 1.82 3.55 -5.25
N LEU A 223 1.88 4.72 -4.61
CA LEU A 223 3.12 5.52 -4.55
C LEU A 223 4.24 4.77 -3.82
N LEU A 224 3.92 4.16 -2.69
CA LEU A 224 4.86 3.44 -1.82
C LEU A 224 5.55 2.27 -2.54
N SER A 225 4.84 1.52 -3.41
CA SER A 225 5.40 0.34 -4.10
C SER A 225 5.78 0.58 -5.56
N TYR A 226 5.02 1.41 -6.30
CA TYR A 226 5.15 1.55 -7.76
C TYR A 226 5.62 2.94 -8.20
N GLY A 227 5.53 3.96 -7.34
CA GLY A 227 6.06 5.29 -7.63
C GLY A 227 5.15 6.19 -8.47
N PHE A 228 3.82 5.98 -8.41
CA PHE A 228 2.85 6.86 -9.06
C PHE A 228 1.62 7.07 -8.19
N VAL A 229 0.87 8.13 -8.49
CA VAL A 229 -0.43 8.46 -7.88
C VAL A 229 -1.45 8.56 -9.02
N PRO A 230 -2.53 7.76 -9.01
CA PRO A 230 -3.64 7.93 -9.94
C PRO A 230 -4.23 9.35 -9.89
N ARG A 231 -4.84 9.79 -11.00
CA ARG A 231 -5.56 11.08 -11.04
C ARG A 231 -6.61 11.13 -9.93
N GLU A 232 -6.83 12.32 -9.36
CA GLU A 232 -7.79 12.52 -8.28
C GLU A 232 -9.18 11.93 -8.64
N GLY A 233 -9.70 11.06 -7.77
CA GLY A 233 -11.00 10.42 -7.95
C GLY A 233 -11.03 9.23 -8.92
N ALA A 234 -9.93 8.89 -9.60
CA ALA A 234 -9.87 7.73 -10.50
C ALA A 234 -9.77 6.38 -9.78
N ASN A 235 -9.17 6.35 -8.58
CA ASN A 235 -9.02 5.11 -7.81
C ASN A 235 -10.21 4.91 -6.84
N PRO A 236 -11.11 3.94 -7.09
CA PRO A 236 -12.25 3.67 -6.20
C PRO A 236 -11.83 3.01 -4.88
N CYS A 237 -10.63 2.45 -4.82
CA CYS A 237 -10.07 1.83 -3.61
C CYS A 237 -9.23 2.81 -2.77
N ASP A 238 -9.19 4.10 -3.15
CA ASP A 238 -8.37 5.08 -2.45
C ASP A 238 -8.82 5.26 -0.99
N SER A 239 -7.83 5.39 -0.11
CA SER A 239 -8.03 5.54 1.32
C SER A 239 -6.90 6.36 1.95
N VAL A 240 -7.23 7.12 2.98
CA VAL A 240 -6.26 7.83 3.82
C VAL A 240 -6.28 7.26 5.24
N GLU A 241 -5.11 7.09 5.83
CA GLU A 241 -4.98 6.64 7.22
C GLU A 241 -5.32 7.80 8.18
N LEU A 242 -6.44 7.68 8.90
CA LEU A 242 -6.79 8.62 9.96
C LEU A 242 -6.15 8.18 11.28
N SER A 243 -5.25 9.02 11.81
CA SER A 243 -4.62 8.78 13.10
C SER A 243 -5.49 9.27 14.25
N VAL A 244 -5.72 8.37 15.21
CA VAL A 244 -6.49 8.60 16.45
C VAL A 244 -5.65 8.16 17.65
N SER A 245 -5.88 8.78 18.81
CA SER A 245 -5.09 8.49 20.00
C SER A 245 -5.90 8.61 21.30
N LEU A 246 -5.61 7.74 22.26
CA LEU A 246 -6.13 7.86 23.62
C LEU A 246 -5.59 9.12 24.30
N LYS A 247 -6.47 9.85 24.99
CA LYS A 247 -6.08 11.02 25.77
C LYS A 247 -5.38 10.56 27.06
N LYS A 248 -4.13 10.99 27.27
CA LYS A 248 -3.37 10.66 28.49
C LYS A 248 -4.02 11.18 29.78
N SER A 249 -4.90 12.18 29.68
CA SER A 249 -5.67 12.73 30.80
C SER A 249 -6.89 11.89 31.18
N ASP A 250 -7.22 10.83 30.43
CA ASP A 250 -8.31 9.92 30.77
C ASP A 250 -7.99 9.13 32.05
N LYS A 251 -8.92 9.14 33.01
CA LYS A 251 -8.80 8.41 34.28
C LYS A 251 -8.61 6.90 34.08
N SER A 252 -9.16 6.35 33.00
CA SER A 252 -9.06 4.95 32.60
C SER A 252 -7.97 4.70 31.54
N TYR A 253 -7.08 5.66 31.26
CA TYR A 253 -6.07 5.56 30.20
C TYR A 253 -5.23 4.27 30.28
N LYS A 254 -4.69 3.94 31.46
CA LYS A 254 -3.82 2.76 31.63
C LYS A 254 -4.56 1.47 31.28
N GLU A 255 -5.78 1.32 31.77
CA GLU A 255 -6.63 0.15 31.54
C GLU A 255 -6.98 0.00 30.06
N LYS A 256 -7.43 1.08 29.41
CA LYS A 256 -7.73 1.10 27.98
C LYS A 256 -6.50 0.77 27.12
N LEU A 257 -5.33 1.32 27.49
CA LEU A 257 -4.07 1.06 26.79
C LEU A 257 -3.64 -0.41 26.91
N GLU A 258 -3.74 -1.02 28.08
CA GLU A 258 -3.40 -2.43 28.26
C GLU A 258 -4.34 -3.35 27.47
N LEU A 259 -5.63 -3.02 27.40
CA LEU A 259 -6.57 -3.74 26.54
C LEU A 259 -6.24 -3.59 25.05
N LEU A 260 -5.92 -2.39 24.57
CA LEU A 260 -5.47 -2.20 23.18
C LEU A 260 -4.24 -3.06 22.88
N LYS A 261 -3.23 -3.05 23.76
CA LYS A 261 -2.02 -3.89 23.62
C LYS A 261 -2.35 -5.38 23.58
N LYS A 262 -3.27 -5.85 24.45
CA LYS A 262 -3.75 -7.24 24.46
C LYS A 262 -4.27 -7.67 23.08
N TYR A 263 -4.91 -6.77 22.34
CA TYR A 263 -5.43 -7.04 21.00
C TYR A 263 -4.49 -6.60 19.86
N GLY A 264 -3.22 -6.34 20.15
CA GLY A 264 -2.19 -6.01 19.17
C GLY A 264 -2.26 -4.60 18.61
N LEU A 265 -2.96 -3.70 19.32
CA LEU A 265 -3.05 -2.27 19.01
C LEU A 265 -2.17 -1.47 19.99
N SER A 266 -1.88 -0.23 19.65
CA SER A 266 -1.18 0.72 20.53
C SER A 266 -2.12 1.88 20.94
N GLY A 267 -1.66 2.75 21.83
CA GLY A 267 -2.42 3.92 22.24
C GLY A 267 -2.67 4.94 21.13
N SER A 268 -1.90 4.91 20.04
CA SER A 268 -2.11 5.71 18.83
C SER A 268 -2.28 4.78 17.65
N GLN A 269 -3.41 4.82 16.97
CA GLN A 269 -3.75 3.92 15.88
C GLN A 269 -4.13 4.69 14.62
N CYS A 270 -3.92 4.06 13.47
CA CYS A 270 -4.32 4.55 12.17
C CYS A 270 -5.40 3.64 11.62
N PHE A 271 -6.45 4.23 11.05
CA PHE A 271 -7.52 3.49 10.39
C PHE A 271 -7.75 4.03 8.99
N PRO A 272 -7.87 3.17 7.97
CA PRO A 272 -8.06 3.62 6.59
C PRO A 272 -9.49 4.10 6.41
N ILE A 273 -9.68 5.39 6.12
CA ILE A 273 -10.98 5.95 5.75
C ILE A 273 -11.04 6.15 4.23
N GLN A 274 -12.23 5.95 3.66
CA GLN A 274 -12.51 6.07 2.24
C GLN A 274 -13.58 7.13 2.00
N ILE A 275 -13.76 7.54 0.75
CA ILE A 275 -14.82 8.49 0.39
C ILE A 275 -16.24 7.94 0.70
N THR A 276 -16.35 6.61 0.74
CA THR A 276 -17.57 5.85 1.04
C THR A 276 -17.86 5.74 2.54
N GLY A 277 -16.87 5.98 3.41
CA GLY A 277 -17.04 5.90 4.86
C GLY A 277 -15.77 5.47 5.59
N TRP A 278 -15.97 4.98 6.81
CA TRP A 278 -14.88 4.55 7.69
C TRP A 278 -15.15 3.14 8.24
N PRO A 279 -14.08 2.42 8.63
CA PRO A 279 -14.18 1.06 9.16
C PRO A 279 -14.88 1.02 10.51
N LEU A 280 -15.50 -0.12 10.83
CA LEU A 280 -16.16 -0.34 12.13
C LEU A 280 -15.14 -0.36 13.27
N GLU A 281 -13.91 -0.74 12.97
CA GLU A 281 -12.78 -0.77 13.90
C GLU A 281 -12.43 0.64 14.39
N LEU A 282 -12.54 1.66 13.52
CA LEU A 282 -12.38 3.06 13.92
C LEU A 282 -13.51 3.50 14.86
N MET A 283 -14.75 3.06 14.61
CA MET A 283 -15.86 3.33 15.53
C MET A 283 -15.64 2.65 16.89
N ALA A 284 -15.24 1.39 16.90
CA ALA A 284 -14.94 0.64 18.13
C ALA A 284 -13.82 1.31 18.95
N TYR A 285 -12.75 1.76 18.29
CA TYR A 285 -11.70 2.53 18.93
C TYR A 285 -12.24 3.85 19.49
N ALA A 286 -13.07 4.58 18.72
CA ALA A 286 -13.66 5.84 19.15
C ALA A 286 -14.56 5.66 20.38
N TYR A 287 -15.39 4.60 20.42
CA TYR A 287 -16.16 4.25 21.61
C TYR A 287 -15.23 4.03 22.80
N LEU A 288 -14.22 3.16 22.69
CA LEU A 288 -13.25 2.93 23.76
C LEU A 288 -12.62 4.25 24.23
N ALA A 289 -12.22 5.12 23.30
CA ALA A 289 -11.55 6.37 23.60
C ALA A 289 -12.44 7.32 24.42
N VAL A 290 -13.75 7.37 24.16
CA VAL A 290 -14.68 8.30 24.85
C VAL A 290 -15.41 7.68 26.04
N SER A 291 -15.40 6.34 26.17
CA SER A 291 -16.15 5.65 27.22
C SER A 291 -15.71 6.08 28.64
N PRO A 292 -16.65 6.48 29.51
CA PRO A 292 -16.34 6.82 30.89
C PRO A 292 -16.00 5.57 31.73
N SER A 293 -15.41 5.76 32.91
CA SER A 293 -15.06 4.66 33.82
C SER A 293 -16.27 3.84 34.30
N SER A 294 -17.50 4.35 34.18
CA SER A 294 -18.73 3.61 34.47
C SER A 294 -19.01 2.50 33.43
N MET A 295 -18.47 2.62 32.22
CA MET A 295 -18.60 1.62 31.14
C MET A 295 -17.39 0.66 31.08
N ARG A 296 -16.72 0.46 32.22
CA ARG A 296 -15.53 -0.40 32.31
C ARG A 296 -15.82 -1.83 31.84
N ALA A 297 -17.03 -2.34 32.09
CA ALA A 297 -17.43 -3.69 31.68
C ALA A 297 -17.41 -3.90 30.15
N GLN A 298 -17.50 -2.82 29.36
CA GLN A 298 -17.52 -2.86 27.90
C GLN A 298 -16.15 -2.59 27.25
N PHE A 299 -15.14 -2.17 28.02
CA PHE A 299 -13.85 -1.77 27.45
C PHE A 299 -13.16 -2.89 26.67
N GLU A 300 -13.22 -4.12 27.18
CA GLU A 300 -12.57 -5.25 26.53
C GLU A 300 -13.23 -5.56 25.18
N GLU A 301 -14.57 -5.54 25.11
CA GLU A 301 -15.33 -5.71 23.87
C GLU A 301 -14.94 -4.63 22.84
N MET A 302 -14.94 -3.36 23.24
CA MET A 302 -14.58 -2.24 22.36
C MET A 302 -13.13 -2.34 21.85
N ALA A 303 -12.18 -2.67 22.73
CA ALA A 303 -10.77 -2.85 22.36
C ALA A 303 -10.56 -4.03 21.40
N ALA A 304 -11.30 -5.11 21.61
CA ALA A 304 -11.24 -6.28 20.76
C ALA A 304 -11.85 -6.01 19.37
N ALA A 305 -12.99 -5.32 19.32
CA ALA A 305 -13.65 -4.93 18.07
C ALA A 305 -12.86 -3.89 17.26
N ALA A 306 -12.01 -3.09 17.91
CA ALA A 306 -11.09 -2.18 17.23
C ALA A 306 -9.94 -2.91 16.50
N SER A 307 -9.72 -4.20 16.79
CA SER A 307 -8.64 -4.98 16.19
C SER A 307 -9.14 -5.76 14.97
N ASN A 308 -8.40 -5.67 13.87
CA ASN A 308 -8.66 -6.46 12.66
C ASN A 308 -8.39 -7.96 12.84
N LYS A 309 -7.81 -8.39 13.97
CA LYS A 309 -7.41 -9.78 14.23
C LYS A 309 -8.47 -10.62 14.95
N THR A 310 -9.56 -10.02 15.42
CA THR A 310 -10.59 -10.72 16.19
C THR A 310 -11.79 -11.09 15.30
N THR A 311 -12.41 -12.24 15.58
CA THR A 311 -13.67 -12.68 14.94
C THR A 311 -14.91 -12.15 15.66
N ILE A 312 -14.73 -11.19 16.58
CA ILE A 312 -15.79 -10.63 17.39
C ILE A 312 -16.70 -9.75 16.53
N LYS A 313 -17.98 -9.68 16.90
CA LYS A 313 -18.98 -8.84 16.25
C LYS A 313 -18.55 -7.37 16.34
N LYS A 314 -18.25 -6.73 15.20
CA LYS A 314 -17.76 -5.35 15.14
C LYS A 314 -18.87 -4.30 15.04
N ASP A 315 -20.13 -4.73 15.04
CA ASP A 315 -21.30 -3.87 14.86
C ASP A 315 -21.97 -3.42 16.17
N SER A 316 -21.34 -3.72 17.33
CA SER A 316 -21.80 -3.26 18.63
C SER A 316 -21.92 -1.73 18.64
N ARG A 317 -23.10 -1.24 19.05
CA ARG A 317 -23.40 0.19 19.16
C ARG A 317 -23.63 0.56 20.61
N TYR A 318 -23.18 1.75 20.98
CA TYR A 318 -23.34 2.31 22.32
C TYR A 318 -24.04 3.68 22.20
N PRO A 319 -25.38 3.71 22.09
CA PRO A 319 -26.15 4.93 21.82
C PRO A 319 -25.87 6.10 22.78
N GLU A 320 -25.53 5.79 24.03
CA GLU A 320 -25.22 6.73 25.12
C GLU A 320 -23.93 7.53 24.90
N ILE A 321 -22.99 7.01 24.10
CA ILE A 321 -21.70 7.62 23.80
C ILE A 321 -21.46 7.83 22.28
N GLU A 322 -22.48 7.55 21.46
CA GLU A 322 -22.42 7.65 20.00
C GLU A 322 -22.02 9.06 19.53
N GLU A 323 -22.62 10.09 20.14
CA GLU A 323 -22.32 11.48 19.77
C GLU A 323 -20.86 11.82 20.07
N GLN A 324 -20.37 11.42 21.24
CA GLN A 324 -19.00 11.66 21.69
C GLN A 324 -18.00 10.92 20.80
N ALA A 325 -18.30 9.68 20.41
CA ALA A 325 -17.45 8.89 19.52
C ALA A 325 -17.37 9.51 18.12
N LEU A 326 -18.49 9.97 17.55
CA LEU A 326 -18.50 10.66 16.27
C LEU A 326 -17.78 12.02 16.34
N GLN A 327 -17.96 12.77 17.43
CA GLN A 327 -17.22 14.01 17.67
C GLN A 327 -15.71 13.76 17.79
N PHE A 328 -15.31 12.69 18.46
CA PHE A 328 -13.90 12.29 18.57
C PHE A 328 -13.27 12.04 17.19
N ILE A 329 -13.96 11.31 16.30
CA ILE A 329 -13.48 11.08 14.93
C ILE A 329 -13.43 12.40 14.14
N LEU A 330 -14.44 13.27 14.31
CA LEU A 330 -14.48 14.58 13.66
C LEU A 330 -13.28 15.44 14.07
N ASP A 331 -12.96 15.51 15.36
CA ASP A 331 -11.82 16.29 15.88
C ASP A 331 -10.50 15.80 15.27
N SER A 332 -10.30 14.48 15.19
CA SER A 332 -9.11 13.88 14.54
C SER A 332 -9.06 14.18 13.03
N CYS A 333 -10.20 14.18 12.36
CA CYS A 333 -10.32 14.51 10.94
C CYS A 333 -9.97 15.98 10.69
N GLU A 334 -10.47 16.92 11.52
CA GLU A 334 -10.20 18.35 11.41
C GLU A 334 -8.73 18.70 11.68
N SER A 335 -8.12 18.03 12.67
CA SER A 335 -6.68 18.12 12.92
C SER A 335 -5.88 17.66 11.70
N SER A 336 -6.27 16.54 11.09
CA SER A 336 -5.62 16.02 9.89
C SER A 336 -5.76 16.99 8.72
N ILE A 337 -6.98 17.44 8.39
CA ILE A 337 -7.26 18.41 7.32
C ILE A 337 -6.37 19.65 7.43
N SER A 338 -6.18 20.15 8.65
CA SER A 338 -5.31 21.32 8.90
C SER A 338 -3.87 21.06 8.45
N LYS A 339 -3.31 19.88 8.71
CA LYS A 339 -1.96 19.49 8.25
C LYS A 339 -1.88 19.47 6.72
N TYR A 340 -2.85 18.85 6.04
CA TYR A 340 -2.88 18.80 4.58
C TYR A 340 -3.02 20.19 3.94
N ASN A 341 -3.86 21.06 4.52
CA ASN A 341 -4.00 22.43 4.03
C ASN A 341 -2.70 23.22 4.15
N ASN A 342 -2.02 23.12 5.30
CA ASN A 342 -0.74 23.79 5.51
C ASN A 342 0.31 23.32 4.51
N PHE A 343 0.42 22.01 4.29
CA PHE A 343 1.34 21.45 3.30
C PHE A 343 1.03 21.96 1.89
N LEU A 344 -0.22 21.88 1.44
CA LEU A 344 -0.61 22.27 0.08
C LEU A 344 -0.43 23.78 -0.16
N GLN A 345 -0.67 24.62 0.85
CA GLN A 345 -0.38 26.06 0.76
C GLN A 345 1.12 26.35 0.66
N ALA A 346 1.94 25.67 1.48
CA ALA A 346 3.39 25.81 1.44
C ALA A 346 4.02 25.25 0.14
N SER A 347 3.40 24.22 -0.45
CA SER A 347 3.90 23.57 -1.67
C SER A 347 4.13 24.55 -2.83
N GLY A 348 3.37 25.65 -2.92
CA GLY A 348 3.53 26.66 -3.97
C GLY A 348 4.92 27.33 -4.04
N SER A 349 5.69 27.38 -2.95
CA SER A 349 6.93 28.17 -2.84
C SER A 349 8.22 27.36 -2.60
N LEU A 350 8.14 26.03 -2.55
CA LEU A 350 9.17 25.14 -1.98
C LEU A 350 10.49 24.94 -2.78
N ASP A 351 10.63 25.44 -4.01
CA ASP A 351 11.71 25.01 -4.94
C ASP A 351 12.63 26.11 -5.51
N LEU A 352 12.76 27.26 -4.85
CA LEU A 352 13.48 28.41 -5.43
C LEU A 352 15.03 28.32 -5.45
N ASP A 353 15.66 27.32 -4.79
CA ASP A 353 17.12 27.33 -4.52
C ASP A 353 17.93 26.20 -5.19
N VAL A 354 17.69 25.85 -6.47
CA VAL A 354 18.43 24.76 -7.15
C VAL A 354 19.18 25.21 -8.41
N THR A 355 20.47 24.88 -8.47
CA THR A 355 21.38 25.25 -9.59
C THR A 355 21.56 24.16 -10.65
N SER A 356 21.09 22.91 -10.41
CA SER A 356 21.22 21.77 -11.34
C SER A 356 19.89 21.36 -11.99
N PRO A 357 19.76 21.36 -13.34
CA PRO A 357 18.52 21.00 -14.03
C PRO A 357 18.01 19.58 -13.75
N LYS A 358 18.90 18.59 -13.60
CA LYS A 358 18.51 17.20 -13.31
C LYS A 358 17.91 17.06 -11.92
N GLN A 359 18.50 17.74 -10.94
CA GLN A 359 18.01 17.73 -9.56
C GLN A 359 16.70 18.51 -9.45
N LEU A 360 16.57 19.61 -10.19
CA LEU A 360 15.32 20.37 -10.29
C LEU A 360 14.18 19.50 -10.83
N ASN A 361 14.39 18.81 -11.96
CA ASN A 361 13.38 17.92 -12.55
C ASN A 361 12.93 16.80 -11.61
N ARG A 362 13.87 16.16 -10.89
CA ARG A 362 13.52 15.16 -9.88
C ARG A 362 12.67 15.79 -8.77
N ARG A 363 13.10 16.91 -8.19
CA ARG A 363 12.37 17.56 -7.08
C ARG A 363 10.95 17.95 -7.48
N LEU A 364 10.80 18.56 -8.66
CA LEU A 364 9.48 18.92 -9.22
C LEU A 364 8.60 17.68 -9.39
N PHE A 365 9.16 16.57 -9.88
CA PHE A 365 8.42 15.32 -10.02
C PHE A 365 7.99 14.73 -8.67
N LEU A 366 8.88 14.62 -7.69
CA LEU A 366 8.53 14.09 -6.35
C LEU A 366 7.49 14.97 -5.66
N LYS A 367 7.65 16.29 -5.79
CA LYS A 367 6.68 17.26 -5.29
C LYS A 367 5.31 17.09 -5.94
N GLN A 368 5.26 16.91 -7.26
CA GLN A 368 3.99 16.68 -7.95
C GLN A 368 3.29 15.43 -7.42
N LEU A 369 4.01 14.31 -7.27
CA LEU A 369 3.47 13.09 -6.68
C LEU A 369 2.91 13.31 -5.27
N ALA A 370 3.63 14.07 -4.44
CA ALA A 370 3.19 14.40 -3.10
C ALA A 370 1.96 15.32 -3.07
N VAL A 371 1.90 16.32 -3.95
CA VAL A 371 0.74 17.21 -4.09
C VAL A 371 -0.48 16.43 -4.56
N ASP A 372 -0.32 15.55 -5.54
CA ASP A 372 -1.40 14.70 -6.05
C ASP A 372 -1.94 13.77 -4.95
N LEU A 373 -1.05 13.11 -4.20
CA LEU A 373 -1.43 12.25 -3.09
C LEU A 373 -2.17 13.04 -2.01
N CYS A 374 -1.56 14.12 -1.51
CA CYS A 374 -2.14 14.95 -0.45
C CYS A 374 -3.47 15.58 -0.86
N THR A 375 -3.65 15.89 -2.14
CA THR A 375 -4.92 16.39 -2.67
C THR A 375 -5.99 15.30 -2.60
N SER A 376 -5.68 14.07 -3.05
CA SER A 376 -6.60 12.93 -2.98
C SER A 376 -6.98 12.57 -1.53
N GLU A 377 -6.00 12.47 -0.64
CA GLU A 377 -6.21 12.16 0.78
C GLU A 377 -7.03 13.24 1.48
N ARG A 378 -6.76 14.52 1.20
CA ARG A 378 -7.54 15.64 1.73
C ARG A 378 -9.00 15.61 1.26
N ARG A 379 -9.27 15.23 0.01
CA ARG A 379 -10.64 15.07 -0.50
C ARG A 379 -11.42 14.03 0.32
N ILE A 380 -10.80 12.91 0.65
CA ILE A 380 -11.41 11.87 1.50
C ILE A 380 -11.69 12.42 2.91
N LEU A 381 -10.74 13.13 3.51
CA LEU A 381 -10.92 13.76 4.81
C LEU A 381 -12.08 14.76 4.83
N PHE A 382 -12.16 15.67 3.85
CA PHE A 382 -13.28 16.61 3.76
C PHE A 382 -14.63 15.92 3.60
N ARG A 383 -14.70 14.83 2.83
CA ARG A 383 -15.93 14.04 2.71
C ARG A 383 -16.33 13.45 4.07
N THR A 384 -15.39 12.87 4.80
CA THR A 384 -15.62 12.31 6.13
C THR A 384 -16.08 13.39 7.11
N GLN A 385 -15.41 14.55 7.14
CA GLN A 385 -15.80 15.71 7.95
C GLN A 385 -17.24 16.15 7.65
N TYR A 386 -17.61 16.26 6.38
CA TYR A 386 -18.97 16.64 5.98
C TYR A 386 -20.01 15.65 6.51
N ILE A 387 -19.77 14.34 6.35
CA ILE A 387 -20.69 13.30 6.83
C ILE A 387 -20.82 13.37 8.36
N LEU A 388 -19.71 13.50 9.08
CA LEU A 388 -19.71 13.58 10.55
C LEU A 388 -20.44 14.82 11.07
N ARG A 389 -20.16 15.99 10.49
CA ARG A 389 -20.84 17.25 10.86
C ARG A 389 -22.35 17.18 10.63
N ARG A 390 -22.78 16.55 9.54
CA ARG A 390 -24.20 16.32 9.26
C ARG A 390 -24.82 15.40 10.32
N ARG A 391 -24.24 14.22 10.56
CA ARG A 391 -24.75 13.27 11.58
C ARG A 391 -24.85 13.90 12.97
N LEU A 392 -23.81 14.62 13.40
CA LEU A 392 -23.79 15.29 14.70
C LEU A 392 -24.85 16.38 14.79
N ARG A 393 -25.11 17.13 13.71
CA ARG A 393 -26.20 18.10 13.65
C ARG A 393 -27.56 17.41 13.82
N ASP A 394 -27.82 16.34 13.08
CA ASP A 394 -29.08 15.61 13.12
C ASP A 394 -29.33 14.99 14.51
N MET A 395 -28.26 14.56 15.21
CA MET A 395 -28.34 14.05 16.59
C MET A 395 -28.68 15.17 17.58
N ARG A 396 -28.00 16.32 17.48
CA ARG A 396 -28.19 17.47 18.38
C ARG A 396 -29.52 18.18 18.17
N ALA A 397 -30.02 18.22 16.94
CA ALA A 397 -31.32 18.80 16.58
C ALA A 397 -32.50 17.89 16.96
N GLY A 398 -32.25 16.63 17.36
CA GLY A 398 -33.30 15.68 17.69
C GLY A 398 -34.01 15.04 16.49
N GLU A 399 -33.59 15.34 15.25
CA GLU A 399 -34.18 14.80 14.02
C GLU A 399 -34.04 13.26 13.95
N LEU A 400 -32.94 12.71 14.47
CA LEU A 400 -32.75 11.25 14.61
C LEU A 400 -33.62 10.62 15.70
N ARG A 401 -34.03 11.36 16.73
CA ARG A 401 -35.01 10.88 17.73
C ARG A 401 -36.42 10.85 17.13
N ALA A 402 -36.78 11.84 16.32
CA ALA A 402 -38.07 11.88 15.64
C ALA A 402 -38.26 10.72 14.64
N LEU A 403 -37.20 10.37 13.88
CA LEU A 403 -37.20 9.21 12.97
C LEU A 403 -37.33 7.87 13.71
N LYS A 404 -36.63 7.67 14.83
CA LYS A 404 -36.78 6.44 15.64
C LYS A 404 -38.15 6.30 16.29
N ILE A 405 -38.77 7.41 16.68
CA ILE A 405 -40.16 7.42 17.20
C ILE A 405 -41.13 7.06 16.08
N PHE A 406 -40.91 7.57 14.86
CA PHE A 406 -41.74 7.24 13.69
C PHE A 406 -41.62 5.78 13.25
N ASP A 407 -40.40 5.22 13.22
CA ASP A 407 -40.19 3.79 12.90
C ASP A 407 -40.73 2.87 14.01
N GLY A 408 -40.61 3.26 15.28
CA GLY A 408 -41.21 2.56 16.40
C GLY A 408 -42.74 2.56 16.38
N LEU A 409 -43.37 3.67 15.97
CA LEU A 409 -44.82 3.77 15.77
C LEU A 409 -45.28 2.95 14.56
N ARG A 410 -44.49 2.87 13.49
CA ARG A 410 -44.84 2.07 12.31
C ARG A 410 -44.88 0.56 12.60
N ASN A 411 -44.08 0.09 13.55
CA ASN A 411 -44.10 -1.30 14.03
C ASN A 411 -45.19 -1.59 15.09
N LEU A 412 -45.91 -0.57 15.58
CA LEU A 412 -47.08 -0.72 16.44
C LEU A 412 -48.39 -0.81 15.64
N PHE A 413 -48.36 -0.54 14.34
CA PHE A 413 -49.50 -0.59 13.41
C PHE A 413 -49.33 -1.64 12.29
N GLN A 414 -48.45 -2.62 12.49
CA GLN A 414 -48.43 -3.91 11.79
C GLN A 414 -48.68 -5.00 12.81
#